data_AF-A0A2R6C7I0-F1
#
_entry.id   AF-A0A2R6C7I0-F1
#
_cell.length_a   1.000
_cell.length_b   1.000
_cell.length_c   1.000
_cell.angle_alpha   90.00
_cell.angle_beta   90.00
_cell.angle_gamma   90.00
#
_symmetry.space_group_name_H-M   'P 1'
#
loop_
_entity.id
_entity.type
_entity.pdbx_description
1 polymer ?
#
loop_
_entity_poly.entity_id
_entity_poly.type
_entity_poly.pdbx_seq_one_letter_code
_entity_poly.pdbx_strand_id
1 'polypeptide(L)'
;MIEPKGFRAFIAQIEKEGGLKRIRRQVSAKYEAAGVLAAFDPQPTLLENIRGYTTPVVGNVYSTRLLFAKYFDISEHEVTAHLLRALSNPVSVGEPEKRGAPCQEVVEETLDLPRQLPALLHTE
;
A
#
# COMPACT_ATOMS: atom_id res chain seq x y z
N MET A 1 2.21 20.33 -11.58
CA MET A 1 1.67 19.63 -10.39
C MET A 1 1.67 18.15 -10.70
N ILE A 2 2.10 17.30 -9.77
CA ILE A 2 1.99 15.84 -9.93
C ILE A 2 0.53 15.48 -9.72
N GLU A 3 -0.06 14.70 -10.63
CA GLU A 3 -1.43 14.21 -10.42
C GLU A 3 -1.47 13.24 -9.22
N PRO A 4 -2.45 13.37 -8.31
CA PRO A 4 -2.56 12.50 -7.16
C PRO A 4 -2.75 11.04 -7.61
N LYS A 5 -1.75 10.20 -7.30
CA LYS A 5 -1.74 8.78 -7.65
C LYS A 5 -2.38 7.97 -6.52
N GLY A 6 -3.54 7.38 -6.78
CA GLY A 6 -4.19 6.50 -5.79
C GLY A 6 -3.37 5.23 -5.50
N PHE A 7 -3.56 4.63 -4.32
CA PHE A 7 -2.83 3.43 -3.89
C PHE A 7 -2.92 2.27 -4.90
N ARG A 8 -4.14 1.95 -5.36
CA ARG A 8 -4.37 0.89 -6.36
C ARG A 8 -3.70 1.20 -7.70
N ALA A 9 -3.69 2.47 -8.12
CA ALA A 9 -3.05 2.90 -9.36
C ALA A 9 -1.53 2.72 -9.30
N PHE A 10 -0.91 3.01 -8.15
CA PHE A 10 0.52 2.78 -7.96
C PHE A 10 0.90 1.30 -7.98
N ILE A 11 0.12 0.44 -7.30
CA ILE A 11 0.33 -1.01 -7.34
C ILE A 11 0.19 -1.53 -8.78
N ALA A 12 -0.81 -1.07 -9.53
CA ALA A 12 -1.00 -1.44 -10.93
C ALA A 12 0.17 -0.99 -11.82
N GLN A 13 0.75 0.19 -11.54
CA GLN A 13 1.98 0.64 -12.20
C GLN A 13 3.14 -0.32 -11.91
N ILE A 14 3.40 -0.64 -10.64
CA ILE A 14 4.46 -1.58 -10.24
C ILE A 14 4.25 -2.94 -10.91
N GLU A 15 3.02 -3.43 -10.96
CA GLU A 15 2.68 -4.69 -11.62
C GLU A 15 2.96 -4.66 -13.12
N LYS A 16 2.53 -3.61 -13.83
CA LYS A 16 2.76 -3.45 -15.27
C LYS A 16 4.25 -3.47 -15.62
N GLU A 17 5.09 -2.96 -14.72
CA GLU A 17 6.54 -2.93 -14.83
C GLU A 17 7.21 -4.23 -14.36
N GLY A 18 6.45 -5.24 -13.93
CA GLY A 18 6.95 -6.54 -13.45
C GLY A 18 7.54 -6.52 -12.04
N GLY A 19 7.35 -5.43 -11.29
CA GLY A 19 7.91 -5.25 -9.94
C GLY A 19 7.11 -5.92 -8.81
N LEU A 20 5.86 -6.34 -9.06
CA LEU A 20 4.97 -6.89 -8.04
C LEU A 20 5.07 -8.42 -7.95
N LYS A 21 5.50 -8.94 -6.79
CA LYS A 21 5.41 -10.36 -6.47
C LYS A 21 4.00 -10.72 -6.02
N ARG A 22 3.38 -11.73 -6.63
CA ARG A 22 2.08 -12.28 -6.17
C ARG A 22 2.25 -13.63 -5.49
N ILE A 23 1.67 -13.78 -4.31
CA ILE A 23 1.65 -15.01 -3.51
C ILE A 23 0.22 -15.50 -3.45
N ARG A 24 -0.05 -16.59 -4.18
CA ARG A 24 -1.39 -17.19 -4.30
C ARG A 24 -1.71 -18.21 -3.22
N ARG A 25 -0.69 -18.82 -2.62
CA ARG A 25 -0.87 -19.81 -1.54
C ARG A 25 -1.53 -19.13 -0.34
N GLN A 26 -2.44 -19.84 0.34
CA GLN A 26 -3.01 -19.33 1.57
C GLN A 26 -1.93 -19.19 2.65
N VAL A 27 -1.93 -18.08 3.37
CA VAL A 27 -1.04 -17.81 4.50
C VAL A 27 -1.82 -17.38 5.74
N SER A 28 -1.28 -17.69 6.91
CA SER A 28 -1.80 -17.22 8.20
C SER A 28 -1.48 -15.74 8.43
N ALA A 29 -2.44 -14.98 8.97
CA ALA A 29 -2.19 -13.62 9.47
C ALA A 29 -1.24 -13.62 10.69
N LYS A 30 -1.19 -14.73 11.42
CA LYS A 30 -0.27 -14.95 12.53
C LYS A 30 1.08 -15.44 12.00
N TYR A 31 2.10 -14.57 12.07
CA TYR A 31 3.51 -14.75 11.73
C TYR A 31 3.83 -15.04 10.26
N GLU A 32 3.09 -15.94 9.60
CA GLU A 32 3.43 -16.43 8.27
C GLU A 32 3.39 -15.34 7.20
N ALA A 33 2.32 -14.55 7.13
CA ALA A 33 2.21 -13.44 6.20
C ALA A 33 3.37 -12.44 6.36
N ALA A 34 3.71 -12.08 7.59
CA ALA A 34 4.83 -11.18 7.87
C ALA A 34 6.18 -11.81 7.49
N GLY A 35 6.38 -13.09 7.78
CA GLY A 35 7.58 -13.83 7.38
C GLY A 35 7.75 -13.90 5.86
N VAL A 36 6.65 -14.07 5.11
CA VAL A 36 6.67 -13.99 3.65
C VAL A 36 7.04 -12.59 3.17
N LEU A 37 6.44 -11.53 3.74
CA LEU A 37 6.78 -10.15 3.36
C LEU A 37 8.25 -9.82 3.67
N ALA A 38 8.79 -10.29 4.79
CA ALA A 38 10.19 -10.13 5.15
C ALA A 38 11.12 -10.89 4.20
N ALA A 39 10.78 -12.11 3.79
CA ALA A 39 11.57 -12.90 2.85
C ALA A 39 11.65 -12.27 1.44
N PHE A 40 10.68 -11.43 1.09
CA PHE A 40 10.66 -10.68 -0.17
C PHE A 40 11.03 -9.21 0.00
N ASP A 41 11.46 -8.73 1.17
CA ASP A 41 11.90 -7.34 1.33
C ASP A 41 13.18 -7.09 0.50
N PRO A 42 13.25 -6.04 -0.34
CA PRO A 42 12.31 -4.92 -0.46
C PRO A 42 11.31 -4.99 -1.63
N GLN A 43 11.13 -6.13 -2.28
CA GLN A 43 10.19 -6.30 -3.39
C GLN A 43 8.72 -6.16 -2.95
N PRO A 44 7.92 -5.28 -3.60
CA PRO A 44 6.48 -5.19 -3.39
C PRO A 44 5.81 -6.55 -3.56
N THR A 45 5.05 -6.97 -2.55
CA THR A 45 4.50 -8.33 -2.48
C THR A 45 3.03 -8.32 -2.10
N LEU A 46 2.17 -8.90 -2.94
CA LEU A 46 0.75 -9.10 -2.72
C LEU A 46 0.48 -10.54 -2.27
N LEU A 47 -0.08 -10.67 -1.07
CA LEU A 47 -0.63 -11.90 -0.51
C LEU A 47 -2.13 -11.96 -0.83
N GLU A 48 -2.50 -12.81 -1.77
CA GLU A 48 -3.88 -12.83 -2.30
C GLU A 48 -4.87 -13.58 -1.39
N ASN A 49 -4.38 -14.48 -0.54
CA ASN A 49 -5.22 -15.35 0.29
C ASN A 49 -4.70 -15.40 1.74
N ILE A 50 -5.35 -14.63 2.62
CA ILE A 50 -5.11 -14.68 4.05
C ILE A 50 -6.16 -15.56 4.71
N ARG A 51 -5.73 -16.57 5.47
CA ARG A 51 -6.63 -17.52 6.12
C ARG A 51 -7.65 -16.79 7.00
N GLY A 52 -8.94 -16.99 6.71
CA GLY A 52 -10.05 -16.43 7.48
C GLY A 52 -10.51 -15.05 7.02
N TYR A 53 -9.89 -14.47 5.98
CA TYR A 53 -10.23 -13.13 5.48
C TYR A 53 -10.46 -13.14 3.97
N THR A 54 -11.37 -12.29 3.50
CA THR A 54 -11.58 -12.03 2.06
C THR A 54 -10.64 -10.94 1.54
N THR A 55 -10.10 -10.12 2.44
CA THR A 55 -9.24 -8.98 2.11
C THR A 55 -7.79 -9.43 1.90
N PRO A 56 -7.17 -9.15 0.74
CA PRO A 56 -5.76 -9.44 0.51
C PRO A 56 -4.86 -8.45 1.26
N VAL A 57 -3.59 -8.80 1.43
CA VAL A 57 -2.59 -7.93 2.07
C VAL A 57 -1.45 -7.66 1.10
N VAL A 58 -1.02 -6.41 0.98
CA VAL A 58 0.16 -6.02 0.19
C VAL A 58 1.17 -5.35 1.12
N GLY A 59 2.45 -5.73 0.97
CA GLY A 59 3.57 -5.15 1.71
C GLY A 59 4.68 -4.66 0.78
N ASN A 60 5.66 -3.99 1.38
CA ASN A 60 6.88 -3.51 0.70
C ASN A 60 6.61 -2.54 -0.47
N VAL A 61 5.48 -1.83 -0.47
CA VAL A 61 5.07 -0.95 -1.59
C VAL A 61 5.95 0.31 -1.68
N TYR A 62 6.48 0.78 -0.54
CA TYR A 62 7.29 1.99 -0.43
C TYR A 62 8.63 1.73 0.30
N SER A 63 9.12 0.49 0.25
CA SER A 63 10.29 -0.02 0.99
C SER A 63 11.64 0.53 0.53
N THR A 64 11.71 1.14 -0.67
CA THR A 64 12.96 1.68 -1.22
C THR A 64 12.81 3.12 -1.67
N ARG A 65 13.94 3.83 -1.70
CA ARG A 65 14.02 5.19 -2.26
C ARG A 65 13.60 5.21 -3.74
N LEU A 66 13.92 4.17 -4.51
CA LEU A 66 13.47 3.99 -5.89
C LEU A 66 11.95 3.90 -6.00
N LEU A 67 11.30 3.09 -5.17
CA LEU A 67 9.83 2.97 -5.16
C LEU A 67 9.18 4.29 -4.75
N PHE A 68 9.75 4.97 -3.77
CA PHE A 68 9.29 6.29 -3.34
C PHE A 68 9.41 7.33 -4.47
N ALA A 69 10.57 7.43 -5.11
CA ALA A 69 10.82 8.32 -6.23
C ALA A 69 9.86 8.03 -7.40
N LYS A 70 9.64 6.75 -7.70
CA LYS A 70 8.69 6.29 -8.73
C LYS A 70 7.24 6.71 -8.43
N TYR A 71 6.83 6.69 -7.16
CA TYR A 71 5.49 7.15 -6.80
C TYR A 71 5.26 8.61 -7.24
N PHE A 72 6.25 9.47 -6.96
CA PHE A 72 6.21 10.91 -7.27
C PHE A 72 6.67 11.26 -8.69
N ASP A 73 7.07 10.28 -9.51
CA ASP A 73 7.59 10.49 -10.86
C ASP A 73 8.82 11.43 -10.89
N ILE A 74 9.75 11.19 -9.97
CA ILE A 74 11.02 11.92 -9.84
C ILE A 74 12.20 10.94 -9.85
N SER A 75 13.42 11.45 -9.99
CA SER A 75 14.62 10.65 -9.78
C SER A 75 14.89 10.40 -8.28
N GLU A 76 15.62 9.33 -7.96
CA GLU A 76 16.01 9.03 -6.58
C GLU A 76 16.82 10.17 -5.93
N HIS A 77 17.64 10.87 -6.70
CA HIS A 77 18.45 11.99 -6.19
C HIS A 77 17.58 13.17 -5.75
N GLU A 78 16.39 13.34 -6.34
CA GLU A 78 15.49 14.46 -6.07
C GLU A 78 14.61 14.27 -4.83
N VAL A 79 14.46 13.04 -4.32
CA VAL A 79 13.53 12.72 -3.21
C VAL A 79 13.70 13.66 -2.00
N THR A 80 14.95 13.92 -1.58
CA THR A 80 15.20 14.79 -0.42
C THR A 80 14.78 16.23 -0.70
N ALA A 81 15.15 16.78 -1.85
CA ALA A 81 14.79 18.15 -2.24
C ALA A 81 13.28 18.29 -2.43
N HIS A 82 12.61 17.26 -2.96
CA HIS A 82 11.16 17.20 -3.13
C HIS A 82 10.45 17.28 -1.77
N LEU A 83 10.87 16.48 -0.78
CA LEU A 83 10.32 16.50 0.57
C LEU A 83 10.52 17.85 1.26
N LEU A 84 11.73 18.43 1.18
CA LEU A 84 12.01 19.75 1.77
C LEU A 84 11.10 20.83 1.17
N ARG A 85 10.91 20.82 -0.16
CA ARG A 85 10.01 21.77 -0.83
C ARG A 85 8.57 21.62 -0.34
N ALA A 86 8.09 20.39 -0.19
CA ALA A 86 6.74 20.11 0.29
C ALA A 86 6.53 20.57 1.74
N LEU A 87 7.53 20.40 2.61
CA LEU A 87 7.51 20.90 3.99
C LEU A 87 7.48 22.42 4.06
N SER A 88 8.24 23.11 3.19
CA SER A 88 8.24 24.58 3.13
C SER A 88 7.00 25.18 2.47
N ASN A 89 6.28 24.41 1.65
CA ASN A 89 5.12 24.87 0.88
C ASN A 89 3.96 23.86 1.03
N PRO A 90 3.38 23.72 2.22
CA PRO A 90 2.27 22.80 2.43
C PRO A 90 1.06 23.22 1.59
N VAL A 91 0.37 22.24 1.01
CA VAL A 91 -0.87 22.44 0.27
C VAL A 91 -2.04 22.18 1.22
N SER A 92 -3.00 23.10 1.27
CA SER A 92 -4.24 22.89 2.05
C SER A 92 -5.05 21.75 1.43
N VAL A 93 -5.53 20.84 2.27
CA VAL A 93 -6.44 19.77 1.86
C VAL A 93 -7.88 20.23 2.02
N GLY A 94 -8.71 19.98 1.01
CA GLY A 94 -10.13 20.33 0.99
C GLY A 94 -11.04 19.11 1.02
N GLU A 95 -12.35 19.38 1.09
CA GLU A 95 -13.34 18.35 0.85
C GLU A 95 -13.31 17.89 -0.61
N PRO A 96 -13.56 16.60 -0.89
CA PRO A 96 -13.63 16.13 -2.27
C PRO A 96 -14.78 16.83 -3.01
N GLU A 97 -14.48 17.39 -4.18
CA GLU A 97 -15.46 18.08 -5.03
C GLU A 97 -16.59 17.16 -5.53
N LYS A 98 -16.32 15.84 -5.58
CA LYS A 98 -17.25 14.82 -6.07
C LYS A 98 -17.73 13.92 -4.93
N ARG A 99 -19.03 13.63 -4.94
CA ARG A 99 -19.63 12.57 -4.13
C ARG A 99 -19.18 11.19 -4.65
N GLY A 100 -19.24 10.19 -3.77
CA GLY A 100 -18.86 8.81 -4.10
C GLY A 100 -17.35 8.57 -3.97
N ALA A 101 -16.76 8.98 -2.85
CA ALA A 101 -15.38 8.63 -2.54
C ALA A 101 -15.25 7.09 -2.47
N PRO A 102 -14.28 6.46 -3.16
CA PRO A 102 -14.16 4.99 -3.18
C PRO A 102 -14.02 4.34 -1.80
N CYS A 103 -13.51 5.09 -0.80
CA CYS A 103 -13.42 4.62 0.57
C CYS A 103 -14.78 4.52 1.30
N GLN A 104 -15.87 5.01 0.70
CA GLN A 104 -17.24 4.99 1.26
C GLN A 104 -18.17 4.01 0.51
N GLU A 105 -17.63 3.15 -0.37
CA GLU A 105 -18.42 2.15 -1.10
C GLU A 105 -19.05 1.09 -0.19
N VAL A 106 -18.42 0.82 0.96
CA VAL A 106 -18.90 -0.11 1.98
C VAL A 106 -18.92 0.60 3.32
N VAL A 107 -20.07 0.57 4.00
CA VAL A 107 -20.26 1.10 5.35
C VAL A 107 -20.80 -0.03 6.21
N GLU A 108 -20.02 -0.44 7.23
CA GLU A 108 -20.44 -1.47 8.18
C GLU A 108 -20.94 -0.83 9.48
N GLU A 109 -22.18 -1.15 9.86
CA GLU A 109 -22.79 -0.64 11.10
C GLU A 109 -22.37 -1.46 12.33
N THR A 110 -21.90 -2.68 12.13
CA THR A 110 -21.46 -3.59 13.20
C THR A 110 -19.97 -3.84 13.09
N LEU A 111 -19.25 -3.71 14.21
CA LEU A 111 -17.79 -3.77 14.25
C LEU A 111 -17.30 -5.08 14.89
N ASP A 112 -16.57 -5.89 14.12
CA ASP A 112 -15.82 -7.06 14.59
C ASP A 112 -14.46 -7.07 13.86
N LEU A 113 -13.58 -6.14 14.26
CA LEU A 113 -12.30 -5.90 13.59
C LEU A 113 -11.45 -7.17 13.41
N PRO A 114 -11.30 -8.06 14.43
CA PRO A 114 -10.51 -9.27 14.29
C PRO A 114 -11.05 -10.23 13.23
N ARG A 115 -12.35 -10.20 12.91
CA ARG A 115 -12.93 -11.00 11.82
C ARG A 115 -12.94 -10.27 10.48
N GLN A 116 -13.06 -8.94 10.50
CA GLN A 116 -13.20 -8.12 9.30
C GLN A 116 -11.86 -7.82 8.62
N LEU A 117 -10.78 -7.60 9.39
CA LEU A 117 -9.51 -7.11 8.84
C LEU A 117 -8.32 -7.99 9.24
N PRO A 118 -7.43 -8.36 8.29
CA PRO A 118 -6.27 -9.19 8.55
C PRO A 118 -5.14 -8.39 9.21
N ALA A 119 -5.26 -8.07 10.50
CA ALA A 119 -4.17 -7.51 11.27
C ALA A 119 -3.04 -8.55 11.44
N LEU A 120 -1.89 -8.31 10.81
CA LEU A 120 -0.77 -9.25 10.85
C LEU A 120 -0.08 -9.22 12.21
N LEU A 121 0.13 -10.39 12.82
CA LEU A 121 1.04 -10.52 13.94
C LEU A 121 2.44 -10.83 13.39
N HIS A 122 3.39 -9.93 13.61
CA HIS A 122 4.66 -9.92 12.87
C HIS A 122 5.70 -10.87 13.46
N THR A 123 5.77 -10.94 14.78
CA THR A 123 6.75 -11.73 15.54
C THR A 123 6.08 -12.36 16.74
N GLU A 124 6.68 -13.43 17.28
CA GLU A 124 6.19 -14.19 18.44
C GLU A 124 6.04 -13.35 19.72
#